data_AF-A0A961FNN0-F1
#
_entry.id   AF-A0A961FNN0-F1
#
_cell.length_a   1.000
_cell.length_b   1.000
_cell.length_c   1.000
_cell.angle_alpha   90.00
_cell.angle_beta   90.00
_cell.angle_gamma   90.00
#
_symmetry.space_group_name_H-M   'P 1'
#
loop_
_entity.id
_entity.type
_entity.pdbx_description
1 polymer ?
#
loop_
_entity_poly.entity_id
_entity_poly.type
_entity_poly.pdbx_seq_one_letter_code
_entity_poly.pdbx_strand_id
1 'polypeptide(L)'
;MSVSPPQPGEALRDLLEQRGISQARASAELGISRQHLNTIVNGHNPLSADLKLKLQSYLNVPPSHWTQLSENRRAFDQSSEGRQLIRQQTENHLIEEFELGNRGLLVNGEILKAAESGWLGIKPFTPSQLTPTGYWFTLALHGSLTRADDPAREPREEPVMLKLGLDLEPGMILHVLTHEQLQLPSRLEARVVTVGDAFCGAGLQLHASQHFEPGLKTSIGLQIHNTSGRTHHLHFRQPALKLQFRFLTLPPTPQADPPDQADTLDFST
;
A
#
# COMPACT_ATOMS: atom_id res chain seq x y z
N MET A 1 -23.63 9.21 4.12
CA MET A 1 -23.41 9.01 5.56
C MET A 1 -21.99 8.50 5.75
N SER A 2 -21.27 8.95 6.77
CA SER A 2 -19.91 8.47 7.05
C SER A 2 -19.95 7.01 7.50
N VAL A 3 -19.00 6.20 7.03
CA VAL A 3 -18.86 4.74 7.31
C VAL A 3 -18.55 4.44 8.76
N SER A 4 -17.89 5.41 9.37
CA SER A 4 -17.25 5.27 10.66
C SER A 4 -18.06 6.04 11.69
N PRO A 5 -18.09 5.59 12.95
CA PRO A 5 -18.71 6.34 14.02
C PRO A 5 -18.14 7.76 14.03
N PRO A 6 -18.98 8.80 14.19
CA PRO A 6 -18.52 10.17 14.16
C PRO A 6 -17.55 10.41 15.32
N GLN A 7 -16.51 11.19 15.06
CA GLN A 7 -15.67 11.65 16.15
C GLN A 7 -16.43 12.67 17.02
N PRO A 8 -16.09 12.80 18.32
CA PRO A 8 -16.71 13.80 19.18
C PRO A 8 -16.65 15.23 18.61
N GLY A 9 -15.56 15.58 17.93
CA GLY A 9 -15.40 16.87 17.26
C GLY A 9 -16.36 17.08 16.08
N GLU A 10 -16.50 16.07 15.22
CA GLU A 10 -17.44 16.08 14.10
C GLU A 10 -18.89 16.17 14.60
N ALA A 11 -19.25 15.36 15.59
CA ALA A 11 -20.57 15.41 16.22
C ALA A 11 -20.84 16.78 16.86
N LEU A 12 -19.82 17.43 17.43
CA LEU A 12 -19.93 18.78 17.97
C LEU A 12 -20.16 19.81 16.87
N ARG A 13 -19.42 19.74 15.75
CA ARG A 13 -19.63 20.60 14.59
C ARG A 13 -21.07 20.49 14.09
N ASP A 14 -21.52 19.28 13.83
CA ASP A 14 -22.84 19.01 13.26
C ASP A 14 -23.94 19.49 14.21
N LEU A 15 -23.76 19.33 15.53
CA LEU A 15 -24.70 19.85 16.54
C LEU A 15 -24.75 21.38 16.60
N LEU A 16 -23.60 22.05 16.49
CA LEU A 16 -23.54 23.51 16.44
C LEU A 16 -24.25 24.05 15.19
N GLU A 17 -24.01 23.42 14.04
CA GLU A 17 -24.67 23.76 12.77
C GLU A 17 -26.18 23.56 12.83
N GLN A 18 -26.64 22.41 13.35
CA GLN A 18 -28.06 22.11 13.53
C GLN A 18 -28.79 23.12 14.42
N ARG A 19 -28.10 23.69 15.40
CA ARG A 19 -28.65 24.70 16.31
C ARG A 19 -28.41 26.14 15.85
N GLY A 20 -27.79 26.35 14.69
CA GLY A 20 -27.45 27.69 14.17
C GLY A 20 -26.44 28.44 15.05
N ILE A 21 -25.60 27.72 15.81
CA ILE A 21 -24.60 28.31 16.70
C ILE A 21 -23.27 28.43 15.96
N SER A 22 -22.75 29.65 15.85
CA SER A 22 -21.42 29.85 15.26
C SER A 22 -20.32 29.36 16.20
N GLN A 23 -19.22 28.85 15.64
CA GLN A 23 -18.04 28.46 16.44
C GLN A 23 -17.50 29.64 17.27
N ALA A 24 -17.58 30.87 16.76
CA ALA A 24 -17.18 32.05 17.52
C ALA A 24 -18.02 32.20 18.80
N ARG A 25 -19.35 32.10 18.69
CA ARG A 25 -20.26 32.16 19.83
C ARG A 25 -20.03 31.00 20.80
N ALA A 26 -19.93 29.78 20.28
CA ALA A 26 -19.67 28.60 21.11
C ALA A 26 -18.33 28.71 21.85
N SER A 27 -17.27 29.18 21.19
CA SER A 27 -15.95 29.33 21.83
C SER A 27 -15.96 30.36 22.97
N ALA A 28 -16.69 31.47 22.79
CA ALA A 28 -16.85 32.49 23.82
C ALA A 28 -17.58 31.93 25.04
N GLU A 29 -18.68 31.21 24.83
CA GLU A 29 -19.47 30.63 25.94
C GLU A 29 -18.71 29.52 26.69
N LEU A 30 -17.92 28.73 25.97
CA LEU A 30 -17.10 27.66 26.53
C LEU A 30 -15.80 28.19 27.17
N GLY A 31 -15.50 29.48 27.07
CA GLY A 31 -14.29 30.09 27.61
C GLY A 31 -13.00 29.55 26.98
N ILE A 32 -13.04 29.20 25.69
CA ILE A 32 -11.87 28.74 24.93
C ILE A 32 -11.64 29.61 23.69
N SER A 33 -10.44 29.58 23.13
CA SER A 33 -10.17 30.28 21.88
C SER A 33 -10.92 29.64 20.71
N ARG A 34 -11.33 30.45 19.73
CA ARG A 34 -11.93 29.96 18.48
C ARG A 34 -11.01 28.96 17.76
N GLN A 35 -9.70 29.22 17.78
CA GLN A 35 -8.71 28.30 17.19
C GLN A 35 -8.73 26.93 17.90
N HIS A 36 -8.80 26.91 19.23
CA HIS A 36 -8.90 25.66 19.98
C HIS A 36 -10.18 24.91 19.60
N LEU A 37 -11.35 25.58 19.60
CA LEU A 37 -12.59 24.95 19.18
C LEU A 37 -12.48 24.40 17.74
N ASN A 38 -11.89 25.17 16.82
CA ASN A 38 -11.66 24.76 15.44
C ASN A 38 -10.80 23.48 15.35
N THR A 39 -9.73 23.37 16.15
CA THR A 39 -8.92 22.13 16.17
C THR A 39 -9.70 20.92 16.69
N ILE A 40 -10.61 21.13 17.65
CA ILE A 40 -11.46 20.06 18.19
C ILE A 40 -12.46 19.60 17.14
N VAL A 41 -13.21 20.53 16.53
CA VAL A 41 -14.26 20.17 15.57
C VAL A 41 -13.74 19.55 14.28
N ASN A 42 -12.47 19.79 13.94
CA ASN A 42 -11.78 19.15 12.82
C ASN A 42 -11.05 17.86 13.22
N GLY A 43 -11.23 17.37 14.45
CA GLY A 43 -10.67 16.09 14.91
C GLY A 43 -9.16 16.10 15.20
N HIS A 44 -8.51 17.26 15.19
CA HIS A 44 -7.07 17.35 15.52
C HIS A 44 -6.81 17.22 17.02
N ASN A 45 -7.76 17.66 17.87
CA ASN A 45 -7.65 17.58 19.32
C ASN A 45 -8.86 16.87 19.93
N PRO A 46 -8.65 15.98 20.93
CA PRO A 46 -9.75 15.34 21.63
C PRO A 46 -10.48 16.32 22.54
N LEU A 47 -11.74 16.01 22.83
CA LEU A 47 -12.55 16.72 23.83
C LEU A 47 -12.08 16.38 25.25
N SER A 48 -11.52 17.37 25.96
CA SER A 48 -11.11 17.22 27.36
C SER A 48 -12.30 17.02 28.29
N ALA A 49 -12.08 16.40 29.46
CA ALA A 49 -13.13 16.18 30.45
C ALA A 49 -13.78 17.49 30.91
N ASP A 50 -12.98 18.54 31.13
CA ASP A 50 -13.47 19.88 31.47
C ASP A 50 -14.38 20.47 30.38
N LEU A 51 -13.97 20.34 29.10
CA LEU A 51 -14.76 20.87 28.00
C LEU A 51 -16.09 20.11 27.84
N LYS A 52 -16.11 18.80 28.09
CA LYS A 52 -17.34 18.00 28.09
C LYS A 52 -18.35 18.49 29.14
N LEU A 53 -17.88 18.87 30.33
CA LEU A 53 -18.73 19.47 31.37
C LEU A 53 -19.27 20.84 30.95
N LYS A 54 -18.42 21.69 30.36
CA LYS A 54 -18.85 23.00 29.85
C LYS A 54 -19.89 22.85 28.72
N LEU A 55 -19.70 21.88 27.83
CA LEU A 55 -20.66 21.55 26.79
C LEU A 55 -21.97 20.99 27.33
N GLN A 56 -21.95 20.29 28.46
CA GLN A 56 -23.19 19.89 29.13
C GLN A 56 -23.99 21.11 29.56
N SER A 57 -23.36 22.07 30.22
CA SER A 57 -24.04 23.31 30.65
C SER A 57 -24.54 24.13 29.47
N TYR A 58 -23.79 24.17 28.36
CA TYR A 58 -24.13 25.01 27.21
C TYR A 58 -25.11 24.36 26.23
N LEU A 59 -24.87 23.10 25.85
CA LEU A 59 -25.64 22.39 24.83
C LEU A 59 -26.62 21.37 25.40
N ASN A 60 -26.65 21.19 26.72
CA ASN A 60 -27.45 20.17 27.40
C ASN A 60 -27.17 18.74 26.87
N VAL A 61 -25.90 18.45 26.58
CA VAL A 61 -25.43 17.13 26.15
C VAL A 61 -24.51 16.53 27.20
N PRO A 62 -24.80 15.35 27.76
CA PRO A 62 -24.05 14.82 28.89
C PRO A 62 -22.60 14.44 28.48
N PRO A 63 -21.62 14.55 29.41
CA PRO A 63 -20.22 14.17 29.16
C PRO A 63 -20.04 12.71 28.72
N SER A 64 -20.94 11.83 29.18
CA SER A 64 -20.98 10.42 28.79
C SER A 64 -21.19 10.24 27.29
N HIS A 65 -22.00 11.08 26.65
CA HIS A 65 -22.26 11.02 25.21
C HIS A 65 -20.96 11.19 24.39
N TRP A 66 -20.16 12.20 24.70
CA TRP A 66 -18.87 12.44 24.02
C TRP A 66 -17.85 11.33 24.28
N THR A 67 -17.91 10.72 25.47
CA THR A 67 -17.04 9.60 25.85
C THR A 67 -17.41 8.35 25.07
N GLN A 68 -18.71 8.03 25.01
CA GLN A 68 -19.23 6.92 24.22
C GLN A 68 -18.90 7.06 22.73
N LEU A 69 -18.97 8.27 22.15
CA LEU A 69 -18.53 8.50 20.77
C LEU A 69 -17.05 8.16 20.56
N SER A 70 -16.19 8.58 21.50
CA SER A 70 -14.76 8.29 21.45
C SER A 70 -14.48 6.79 21.54
N GLU A 71 -15.19 6.11 22.44
CA GLU A 71 -15.07 4.65 22.65
C GLU A 71 -15.57 3.88 21.43
N ASN A 72 -16.74 4.23 20.89
CA ASN A 72 -17.29 3.62 19.69
C ASN A 72 -16.35 3.81 18.50
N ARG A 73 -15.80 5.02 18.32
CA ARG A 73 -14.81 5.28 17.28
C ARG A 73 -13.58 4.40 17.41
N ARG A 74 -13.01 4.35 18.62
CA ARG A 74 -11.83 3.54 18.91
C ARG A 74 -12.11 2.05 18.69
N ALA A 75 -13.26 1.56 19.14
CA ALA A 75 -13.68 0.18 18.95
C ALA A 75 -13.81 -0.16 17.46
N PHE A 76 -14.39 0.74 16.67
CA PHE A 76 -14.49 0.59 15.22
C PHE A 76 -13.11 0.53 14.54
N ASP A 77 -12.20 1.44 14.86
CA ASP A 77 -10.84 1.48 14.29
C ASP A 77 -10.01 0.22 14.67
N GLN A 78 -10.31 -0.39 15.82
CA GLN A 78 -9.69 -1.62 16.29
C GLN A 78 -10.32 -2.89 15.71
N SER A 79 -11.60 -2.84 15.32
CA SER A 79 -12.33 -3.99 14.79
C SER A 79 -11.85 -4.41 13.40
N SER A 80 -11.92 -5.71 13.10
CA SER A 80 -11.67 -6.23 11.75
C SER A 80 -12.71 -5.71 10.75
N GLU A 81 -13.98 -5.70 11.15
CA GLU A 81 -15.10 -5.21 10.34
C GLU A 81 -14.94 -3.73 9.97
N GLY A 82 -14.63 -2.86 10.93
CA GLY A 82 -14.42 -1.43 10.67
C GLY A 82 -13.25 -1.17 9.73
N ARG A 83 -12.14 -1.89 9.90
CA ARG A 83 -11.00 -1.83 8.95
C ARG A 83 -11.39 -2.30 7.56
N GLN A 84 -12.18 -3.38 7.47
CA GLN A 84 -12.65 -3.90 6.20
C GLN A 84 -13.59 -2.91 5.49
N LEU A 85 -14.52 -2.29 6.23
CA LEU A 85 -15.43 -1.28 5.70
C LEU A 85 -14.68 -0.03 5.22
N ILE A 86 -13.74 0.50 6.02
CA ILE A 86 -12.89 1.62 5.58
C ILE A 86 -12.17 1.25 4.29
N ARG A 87 -11.54 0.07 4.24
CA ARG A 87 -10.81 -0.39 3.06
C ARG A 87 -11.73 -0.50 1.83
N GLN A 88 -12.91 -1.09 1.98
CA GLN A 88 -13.89 -1.23 0.89
C GLN A 88 -14.38 0.13 0.39
N GLN A 89 -14.63 1.08 1.30
CA GLN A 89 -15.05 2.42 0.91
C GLN A 89 -13.93 3.20 0.22
N THR A 90 -12.70 3.13 0.74
CA THR A 90 -11.54 3.71 0.08
C THR A 90 -11.36 3.13 -1.32
N GLU A 91 -11.47 1.80 -1.46
CA GLU A 91 -11.41 1.13 -2.76
C GLU A 91 -12.50 1.62 -3.71
N ASN A 92 -13.77 1.63 -3.29
CA ASN A 92 -14.88 2.12 -4.12
C ASN A 92 -14.68 3.58 -4.53
N HIS A 93 -14.26 4.44 -3.59
CA HIS A 93 -14.02 5.85 -3.87
C HIS A 93 -12.92 6.04 -4.90
N LEU A 94 -11.79 5.33 -4.80
CA LEU A 94 -10.69 5.43 -5.75
C LEU A 94 -11.08 4.86 -7.13
N ILE A 95 -11.83 3.76 -7.17
CA ILE A 95 -12.33 3.18 -8.42
C ILE A 95 -13.23 4.16 -9.16
N GLU A 96 -14.12 4.85 -8.44
CA GLU A 96 -15.00 5.89 -8.99
C GLU A 96 -14.21 7.13 -9.40
N GLU A 97 -13.37 7.67 -8.50
CA GLU A 97 -12.58 8.90 -8.73
C GLU A 97 -11.66 8.76 -9.95
N PHE A 98 -11.04 7.59 -10.14
CA PHE A 98 -10.10 7.36 -11.25
C PHE A 98 -10.79 6.75 -12.49
N GLU A 99 -12.10 6.55 -12.46
CA GLU A 99 -12.88 5.91 -13.52
C GLU A 99 -12.28 4.56 -13.98
N LEU A 100 -11.78 3.76 -13.02
CA LEU A 100 -11.04 2.53 -13.33
C LEU A 100 -11.89 1.48 -14.05
N GLY A 101 -13.22 1.53 -13.90
CA GLY A 101 -14.15 0.71 -14.66
C GLY A 101 -14.07 0.91 -16.18
N ASN A 102 -13.66 2.10 -16.63
CA ASN A 102 -13.57 2.47 -18.05
C ASN A 102 -12.14 2.41 -18.58
N ARG A 103 -11.19 3.01 -17.86
CA ARG A 103 -9.79 3.15 -18.32
C ARG A 103 -8.94 1.94 -18.01
N GLY A 104 -9.21 1.27 -16.90
CA GLY A 104 -8.47 0.11 -16.44
C GLY A 104 -6.99 0.32 -16.11
N LEU A 105 -6.37 1.49 -16.37
CA LEU A 105 -4.94 1.72 -16.12
C LEU A 105 -4.72 2.92 -15.21
N LEU A 106 -3.90 2.72 -14.18
CA LEU A 106 -3.49 3.79 -13.28
C LEU A 106 -2.35 4.61 -13.91
N VAL A 107 -2.50 5.93 -13.89
CA VAL A 107 -1.45 6.88 -14.28
C VAL A 107 -0.76 7.52 -13.06
N ASN A 108 0.33 8.24 -13.27
CA ASN A 108 1.17 8.82 -12.21
C ASN A 108 0.42 9.35 -10.98
N GLY A 109 -0.50 10.31 -11.16
CA GLY A 109 -1.24 10.92 -10.05
C GLY A 109 -2.17 9.95 -9.32
N GLU A 110 -2.70 8.95 -10.03
CA GLU A 110 -3.56 7.90 -9.48
C GLU A 110 -2.73 6.88 -8.70
N ILE A 111 -1.55 6.52 -9.19
CA ILE A 111 -0.59 5.64 -8.48
C ILE A 111 -0.16 6.29 -7.17
N LEU A 112 0.16 7.59 -7.18
CA LEU A 112 0.51 8.35 -5.98
C LEU A 112 -0.61 8.29 -4.93
N LYS A 113 -1.84 8.66 -5.30
CA LYS A 113 -3.00 8.62 -4.41
C LYS A 113 -3.34 7.20 -3.94
N ALA A 114 -3.23 6.20 -4.81
CA ALA A 114 -3.44 4.80 -4.47
C ALA A 114 -2.40 4.30 -3.45
N ALA A 115 -1.15 4.73 -3.56
CA ALA A 115 -0.10 4.40 -2.62
C ALA A 115 -0.28 5.11 -1.26
N GLU A 116 -0.60 6.41 -1.28
CA GLU A 116 -0.81 7.21 -0.06
C GLU A 116 -2.04 6.76 0.74
N SER A 117 -3.11 6.36 0.06
CA SER A 117 -4.31 5.79 0.70
C SER A 117 -4.10 4.38 1.26
N GLY A 118 -2.97 3.73 0.92
CA GLY A 118 -2.67 2.35 1.31
C GLY A 118 -3.46 1.28 0.54
N TRP A 119 -4.21 1.67 -0.50
CA TRP A 119 -4.92 0.73 -1.36
C TRP A 119 -3.94 -0.07 -2.23
N LEU A 120 -2.94 0.59 -2.81
CA LEU A 120 -1.79 -0.01 -3.49
C LEU A 120 -0.57 0.02 -2.55
N GLY A 121 -0.10 -1.13 -2.09
CA GLY A 121 1.07 -1.17 -1.21
C GLY A 121 2.36 -1.21 -2.01
N ILE A 122 3.13 -0.14 -1.99
CA ILE A 122 4.53 -0.10 -2.46
C ILE A 122 5.35 0.41 -1.29
N LYS A 123 6.22 -0.43 -0.73
CA LYS A 123 6.95 -0.11 0.51
C LYS A 123 8.45 -0.40 0.39
N PRO A 124 9.34 0.60 0.51
CA PRO A 124 9.05 2.03 0.63
C PRO A 124 8.53 2.63 -0.68
N PHE A 125 7.73 3.70 -0.60
CA PHE A 125 7.30 4.48 -1.75
C PHE A 125 8.17 5.73 -1.91
N THR A 126 8.82 5.87 -3.06
CA THR A 126 9.67 7.02 -3.39
C THR A 126 9.05 7.76 -4.58
N PRO A 127 8.56 9.00 -4.42
CA PRO A 127 7.92 9.73 -5.51
C PRO A 127 8.78 9.93 -6.76
N SER A 128 10.12 9.96 -6.63
CA SER A 128 11.03 10.07 -7.78
C SER A 128 11.07 8.83 -8.68
N GLN A 129 10.53 7.69 -8.24
CA GLN A 129 10.42 6.46 -9.02
C GLN A 129 9.12 6.39 -9.85
N LEU A 130 8.19 7.34 -9.67
CA LEU A 130 6.97 7.44 -10.46
C LEU A 130 7.27 7.83 -11.91
N THR A 131 6.49 7.26 -12.82
CA THR A 131 6.49 7.60 -14.24
C THR A 131 5.05 7.86 -14.70
N PRO A 132 4.81 8.46 -15.88
CA PRO A 132 3.47 8.72 -16.39
C PRO A 132 2.53 7.50 -16.37
N THR A 133 3.06 6.30 -16.59
CA THR A 133 2.27 5.06 -16.79
C THR A 133 2.66 3.92 -15.86
N GLY A 134 3.45 4.18 -14.81
CA GLY A 134 3.96 3.12 -13.96
C GLY A 134 4.92 3.57 -12.88
N TYR A 135 5.56 2.62 -12.23
CA TYR A 135 6.47 2.84 -11.11
C TYR A 135 7.73 1.98 -11.25
N TRP A 136 8.90 2.56 -10.98
CA TRP A 136 10.18 1.85 -11.01
C TRP A 136 10.45 1.11 -9.70
N PHE A 137 10.63 -0.19 -9.80
CA PHE A 137 11.18 -1.05 -8.76
C PHE A 137 12.70 -1.14 -8.91
N THR A 138 13.40 -1.17 -7.79
CA THR A 138 14.85 -1.04 -7.73
C THR A 138 15.52 -2.22 -7.02
N LEU A 139 16.82 -2.39 -7.23
CA LEU A 139 17.58 -3.47 -6.60
C LEU A 139 17.66 -3.31 -5.07
N ALA A 140 17.38 -4.40 -4.35
CA ALA A 140 17.58 -4.48 -2.91
C ALA A 140 19.07 -4.45 -2.52
N LEU A 141 19.30 -4.27 -1.22
CA LEU A 141 20.64 -4.16 -0.66
C LEU A 141 21.42 -5.48 -0.67
N HIS A 142 20.71 -6.60 -0.55
CA HIS A 142 21.28 -7.93 -0.41
C HIS A 142 20.77 -8.83 -1.53
N GLY A 143 21.64 -9.74 -1.99
CA GLY A 143 21.34 -10.79 -2.94
C GLY A 143 22.32 -11.96 -2.78
N SER A 144 22.31 -12.88 -3.72
CA SER A 144 23.28 -13.96 -3.84
C SER A 144 23.82 -14.08 -5.24
N LEU A 145 25.09 -14.47 -5.37
CA LEU A 145 25.73 -14.78 -6.64
C LEU A 145 25.77 -16.28 -6.85
N THR A 146 25.61 -16.67 -8.11
CA THR A 146 25.82 -18.04 -8.59
C THR A 146 26.53 -17.98 -9.95
N ARG A 147 27.26 -19.04 -10.29
CA ARG A 147 27.92 -19.16 -11.59
C ARG A 147 27.07 -20.00 -12.54
N ALA A 148 26.88 -19.54 -13.78
CA ALA A 148 26.06 -20.25 -14.76
C ALA A 148 26.61 -21.64 -15.14
N ASP A 149 27.93 -21.81 -15.08
CA ASP A 149 28.65 -23.04 -15.49
C ASP A 149 28.96 -24.01 -14.33
N ASP A 150 28.35 -23.88 -13.15
CA ASP A 150 28.67 -24.77 -12.02
C ASP A 150 28.19 -26.22 -12.30
N PRO A 151 29.09 -27.21 -12.50
CA PRO A 151 28.70 -28.58 -12.83
C PRO A 151 28.16 -29.36 -11.61
N ALA A 152 28.32 -28.82 -10.39
CA ALA A 152 27.65 -29.34 -9.21
C ALA A 152 26.20 -28.88 -9.25
N ARG A 153 25.25 -29.83 -9.34
CA ARG A 153 23.79 -29.60 -9.40
C ARG A 153 23.18 -28.75 -8.27
N GLU A 154 23.99 -28.26 -7.32
CA GLU A 154 23.61 -27.33 -6.27
C GLU A 154 24.36 -26.01 -6.48
N PRO A 155 23.69 -24.93 -6.91
CA PRO A 155 24.30 -23.62 -7.03
C PRO A 155 24.79 -23.17 -5.65
N ARG A 156 26.09 -22.92 -5.50
CA ARG A 156 26.61 -22.24 -4.30
C ARG A 156 26.19 -20.78 -4.36
N GLU A 157 25.20 -20.43 -3.54
CA GLU A 157 24.76 -19.04 -3.38
C GLU A 157 25.71 -18.29 -2.44
N GLU A 158 26.51 -17.39 -3.01
CA GLU A 158 27.39 -16.51 -2.24
C GLU A 158 26.65 -15.21 -1.91
N PRO A 159 26.40 -14.90 -0.62
CA PRO A 159 25.67 -13.68 -0.25
C PRO A 159 26.49 -12.44 -0.58
N VAL A 160 25.84 -11.45 -1.19
CA VAL A 160 26.46 -10.18 -1.61
C VAL A 160 25.67 -8.97 -1.16
N MET A 161 26.36 -7.83 -1.08
CA MET A 161 25.78 -6.54 -0.70
C MET A 161 26.06 -5.47 -1.75
N LEU A 162 25.02 -4.78 -2.24
CA LEU A 162 25.12 -3.81 -3.31
C LEU A 162 25.39 -2.36 -2.83
N LYS A 163 25.71 -2.15 -1.53
CA LYS A 163 25.80 -0.81 -0.92
C LYS A 163 26.87 0.09 -1.54
N LEU A 164 28.03 -0.48 -1.84
CA LEU A 164 29.16 0.21 -2.48
C LEU A 164 29.26 -0.12 -3.98
N GLY A 165 28.20 -0.74 -4.52
CA GLY A 165 28.22 -1.36 -5.82
C GLY A 165 28.83 -2.76 -5.81
N LEU A 166 28.36 -3.58 -6.75
CA LEU A 166 28.72 -4.96 -6.97
C LEU A 166 29.17 -5.11 -8.41
N ASP A 167 30.37 -5.63 -8.60
CA ASP A 167 30.89 -5.96 -9.91
C ASP A 167 30.44 -7.36 -10.32
N LEU A 168 29.48 -7.43 -11.24
CA LEU A 168 28.98 -8.69 -11.79
C LEU A 168 29.88 -9.12 -12.96
N GLU A 169 30.70 -10.14 -12.74
CA GLU A 169 31.62 -10.70 -13.74
C GLU A 169 30.87 -11.47 -14.85
N PRO A 170 31.48 -11.62 -16.05
CA PRO A 170 30.95 -12.49 -17.11
C PRO A 170 30.63 -13.91 -16.63
N GLY A 171 29.45 -14.43 -16.98
CA GLY A 171 28.98 -15.78 -16.62
C GLY A 171 28.41 -15.90 -15.20
N MET A 172 28.37 -14.80 -14.43
CA MET A 172 27.72 -14.77 -13.12
C MET A 172 26.24 -14.38 -13.21
N ILE A 173 25.46 -14.94 -12.30
CA ILE A 173 24.04 -14.67 -12.11
C ILE A 173 23.85 -14.12 -10.70
N LEU A 174 23.33 -12.90 -10.61
CA LEU A 174 22.89 -12.27 -9.38
C LEU A 174 21.40 -12.58 -9.15
N HIS A 175 21.09 -13.25 -8.05
CA HIS A 175 19.74 -13.39 -7.52
C HIS A 175 19.51 -12.28 -6.49
N VAL A 176 18.53 -11.42 -6.75
CA VAL A 176 18.27 -10.26 -5.90
C VAL A 176 16.79 -9.97 -5.86
N LEU A 177 16.31 -9.44 -4.73
CA LEU A 177 14.94 -8.99 -4.60
C LEU A 177 14.82 -7.51 -4.99
N THR A 178 13.60 -7.05 -5.26
CA THR A 178 13.33 -5.61 -5.29
C THR A 178 13.43 -5.00 -3.90
N HIS A 179 13.91 -3.76 -3.82
CA HIS A 179 13.92 -3.00 -2.58
C HIS A 179 12.50 -2.74 -2.07
N GLU A 180 11.59 -2.47 -3.00
CA GLU A 180 10.18 -2.24 -2.71
C GLU A 180 9.41 -3.57 -2.61
N GLN A 181 8.59 -3.68 -1.57
CA GLN A 181 7.57 -4.71 -1.45
C GLN A 181 6.30 -4.25 -2.14
N LEU A 182 5.74 -5.10 -3.00
CA LEU A 182 4.49 -4.88 -3.70
C LEU A 182 3.35 -5.60 -2.97
N GLN A 183 2.25 -4.90 -2.75
CA GLN A 183 0.98 -5.43 -2.28
C GLN A 183 -0.14 -4.94 -3.19
N LEU A 184 -0.79 -5.87 -3.90
CA LEU A 184 -1.87 -5.57 -4.82
C LEU A 184 -3.24 -5.74 -4.15
N PRO A 185 -4.18 -4.78 -4.29
CA PRO A 185 -5.54 -4.93 -3.80
C PRO A 185 -6.35 -5.93 -4.65
N SER A 186 -7.57 -6.23 -4.19
CA SER A 186 -8.55 -6.96 -4.98
C SER A 186 -8.73 -6.25 -6.33
N ARG A 187 -8.65 -7.02 -7.42
CA ARG A 187 -8.89 -6.56 -8.80
C ARG A 187 -7.84 -5.60 -9.38
N LEU A 188 -6.66 -5.48 -8.78
CA LEU A 188 -5.54 -4.78 -9.40
C LEU A 188 -4.42 -5.78 -9.70
N GLU A 189 -4.01 -5.86 -10.95
CA GLU A 189 -2.83 -6.61 -11.37
C GLU A 189 -1.66 -5.65 -11.64
N ALA A 190 -0.44 -6.17 -11.62
CA ALA A 190 0.72 -5.45 -12.12
C ALA A 190 1.38 -6.22 -13.27
N ARG A 191 1.89 -5.48 -14.25
CA ARG A 191 2.63 -6.03 -15.40
C ARG A 191 3.95 -5.30 -15.57
N VAL A 192 4.99 -6.06 -15.91
CA VAL A 192 6.27 -5.49 -16.32
C VAL A 192 6.09 -4.87 -17.70
N VAL A 193 6.43 -3.59 -17.84
CA VAL A 193 6.38 -2.86 -19.11
C VAL A 193 7.75 -2.80 -19.75
N THR A 194 8.79 -2.56 -18.96
CA THR A 194 10.17 -2.53 -19.41
C THR A 194 11.11 -2.83 -18.25
N VAL A 195 12.32 -3.25 -18.60
CA VAL A 195 13.45 -3.32 -17.68
C VAL A 195 14.23 -2.00 -17.72
N GLY A 196 15.06 -1.75 -16.71
CA GLY A 196 15.89 -0.55 -16.64
C GLY A 196 16.90 -0.48 -17.79
N ASP A 197 17.34 0.73 -18.14
CA ASP A 197 18.24 0.97 -19.28
C ASP A 197 19.54 0.16 -19.19
N ALA A 198 20.06 -0.04 -17.97
CA ALA A 198 21.24 -0.87 -17.71
C ALA A 198 21.08 -2.33 -18.18
N PHE A 199 19.84 -2.81 -18.31
CA PHE A 199 19.48 -4.18 -18.67
C PHE A 199 18.93 -4.31 -20.10
N CYS A 200 18.72 -3.20 -20.84
CA CYS A 200 18.11 -3.20 -22.17
C CYS A 200 19.08 -3.42 -23.35
N GLY A 201 20.40 -3.51 -23.13
CA GLY A 201 21.35 -3.65 -24.24
C GLY A 201 22.81 -3.86 -23.86
N ALA A 202 23.12 -4.05 -22.58
CA ALA A 202 24.50 -4.10 -22.08
C ALA A 202 25.14 -5.49 -22.12
N GLY A 203 24.37 -6.53 -22.51
CA GLY A 203 24.71 -7.95 -22.32
C GLY A 203 24.34 -8.49 -20.92
N LEU A 204 23.65 -7.68 -20.11
CA LEU A 204 22.95 -8.12 -18.91
C LEU A 204 21.54 -8.58 -19.28
N GLN A 205 21.18 -9.81 -18.92
CA GLN A 205 19.82 -10.35 -19.08
C GLN A 205 19.12 -10.36 -17.72
N LEU A 206 17.98 -9.68 -17.63
CA LEU A 206 17.15 -9.65 -16.43
C LEU A 206 15.95 -10.58 -16.61
N HIS A 207 15.85 -11.59 -15.75
CA HIS A 207 14.71 -12.48 -15.66
C HIS A 207 13.89 -12.14 -14.41
N ALA A 208 12.59 -11.93 -14.62
CA ALA A 208 11.62 -11.69 -13.56
C ALA A 208 10.23 -12.13 -14.03
N SER A 209 9.32 -12.31 -13.07
CA SER A 209 7.89 -12.51 -13.37
C SER A 209 7.35 -11.29 -14.12
N GLN A 210 6.65 -11.52 -15.23
CA GLN A 210 6.11 -10.46 -16.09
C GLN A 210 4.71 -10.00 -15.68
N HIS A 211 4.02 -10.78 -14.86
CA HIS A 211 2.65 -10.59 -14.45
C HIS A 211 2.48 -10.91 -12.97
N PHE A 212 1.71 -10.10 -12.26
CA PHE A 212 1.45 -10.22 -10.83
C PHE A 212 -0.04 -10.09 -10.56
N GLU A 213 -0.60 -11.14 -9.95
CA GLU A 213 -2.03 -11.29 -9.71
C GLU A 213 -2.55 -10.41 -8.56
N PRO A 214 -3.84 -10.06 -8.56
CA PRO A 214 -4.48 -9.38 -7.44
C PRO A 214 -4.30 -10.12 -6.11
N GLY A 215 -4.14 -9.38 -5.01
CA GLY A 215 -3.95 -9.94 -3.68
C GLY A 215 -2.52 -10.36 -3.35
N LEU A 216 -1.58 -10.31 -4.31
CA LEU A 216 -0.17 -10.59 -4.07
C LEU A 216 0.41 -9.64 -3.02
N LYS A 217 1.28 -10.16 -2.14
CA LYS A 217 2.07 -9.38 -1.19
C LYS A 217 3.50 -9.94 -1.08
N THR A 218 4.45 -9.38 -1.83
CA THR A 218 5.84 -9.85 -1.83
C THR A 218 6.82 -8.81 -2.37
N SER A 219 8.12 -8.99 -2.11
CA SER A 219 9.19 -8.43 -2.96
C SER A 219 9.31 -9.28 -4.23
N ILE A 220 9.70 -8.65 -5.34
CA ILE A 220 9.82 -9.31 -6.63
C ILE A 220 11.23 -9.90 -6.75
N GLY A 221 11.32 -11.19 -7.10
CA GLY A 221 12.58 -11.85 -7.40
C GLY A 221 13.10 -11.47 -8.78
N LEU A 222 14.38 -11.14 -8.84
CA LEU A 222 15.13 -10.76 -10.04
C LEU A 222 16.33 -11.68 -10.18
N GLN A 223 16.58 -12.16 -11.39
CA GLN A 223 17.82 -12.85 -11.74
C GLN A 223 18.52 -12.06 -12.84
N ILE A 224 19.72 -11.59 -12.59
CA ILE A 224 20.50 -10.78 -13.52
C ILE A 224 21.71 -11.60 -13.94
N HIS A 225 21.71 -12.03 -15.20
CA HIS A 225 22.79 -12.82 -15.79
C HIS A 225 23.69 -11.92 -16.65
N ASN A 226 24.98 -11.91 -16.36
CA ASN A 226 25.95 -11.27 -17.23
C ASN A 226 26.41 -12.20 -18.35
N THR A 227 25.78 -12.06 -19.52
CA THR A 227 26.14 -12.77 -20.76
C THR A 227 27.16 -12.01 -21.62
N SER A 228 27.62 -10.85 -21.14
CA SER A 228 28.61 -10.03 -21.85
C SER A 228 30.03 -10.52 -21.56
N GLY A 229 31.00 -10.06 -22.36
CA GLY A 229 32.43 -10.29 -22.10
C GLY A 229 33.06 -9.30 -21.11
N ARG A 230 32.29 -8.43 -20.45
CA ARG A 230 32.79 -7.39 -19.54
C ARG A 230 32.11 -7.43 -18.18
N THR A 231 32.78 -6.90 -17.16
CA THR A 231 32.21 -6.73 -15.82
C THR A 231 31.23 -5.55 -15.80
N HIS A 232 30.11 -5.73 -15.09
CA HIS A 232 29.06 -4.72 -14.93
C HIS A 232 28.89 -4.30 -13.48
N HIS A 233 28.99 -3.00 -13.22
CA HIS A 233 28.80 -2.44 -11.89
C HIS A 233 27.31 -2.20 -11.60
N LEU A 234 26.77 -2.89 -10.61
CA LEU A 234 25.37 -2.79 -10.16
C LEU A 234 25.32 -2.18 -8.76
N HIS A 235 24.33 -1.35 -8.45
CA HIS A 235 24.26 -0.70 -7.14
C HIS A 235 22.87 -0.77 -6.50
N PHE A 236 22.84 -0.59 -5.18
CA PHE A 236 21.59 -0.48 -4.43
C PHE A 236 20.69 0.63 -4.99
N ARG A 237 19.38 0.37 -5.06
CA ARG A 237 18.35 1.27 -5.61
C ARG A 237 18.50 1.62 -7.09
N GLN A 238 19.29 0.86 -7.83
CA GLN A 238 19.32 0.98 -9.29
C GLN A 238 17.96 0.56 -9.89
N PRO A 239 17.35 1.35 -10.79
CA PRO A 239 16.09 0.99 -11.47
C PRO A 239 16.22 -0.31 -12.26
N ALA A 240 15.35 -1.28 -11.96
CA ALA A 240 15.40 -2.62 -12.53
C ALA A 240 14.17 -2.95 -13.35
N LEU A 241 12.97 -2.76 -12.79
CA LEU A 241 11.70 -3.09 -13.44
C LEU A 241 10.75 -1.91 -13.38
N LYS A 242 10.10 -1.58 -14.50
CA LYS A 242 8.95 -0.67 -14.50
C LYS A 242 7.67 -1.48 -14.51
N LEU A 243 6.86 -1.33 -13.47
CA LEU A 243 5.54 -1.93 -13.41
C LEU A 243 4.46 -0.93 -13.79
N GLN A 244 3.45 -1.43 -14.50
CA GLN A 244 2.19 -0.74 -14.73
C GLN A 244 1.07 -1.49 -14.02
N PHE A 245 0.10 -0.75 -13.50
CA PHE A 245 -1.00 -1.30 -12.72
C PHE A 245 -2.29 -1.23 -13.53
N ARG A 246 -2.96 -2.37 -13.65
CA ARG A 246 -4.21 -2.51 -14.41
C ARG A 246 -5.33 -3.00 -13.50
N PHE A 247 -6.46 -2.32 -13.53
CA PHE A 247 -7.69 -2.69 -12.86
C PHE A 247 -8.48 -3.69 -13.70
N LEU A 248 -8.98 -4.73 -13.03
CA LEU A 248 -9.81 -5.76 -13.61
C LEU A 248 -11.28 -5.41 -13.41
N THR A 249 -11.99 -5.18 -14.51
CA THR A 249 -13.43 -4.86 -14.52
C THR A 249 -14.33 -6.01 -14.08
N LEU A 250 -13.79 -7.24 -14.07
CA LEU A 250 -14.40 -8.41 -13.44
C LEU A 250 -13.53 -8.86 -12.26
N PRO A 251 -14.13 -9.38 -11.17
CA PRO A 251 -13.35 -10.02 -10.13
C PRO A 251 -12.54 -11.18 -10.71
N PRO A 252 -11.30 -11.41 -10.24
CA PRO A 252 -10.50 -12.54 -10.70
C PRO A 252 -11.26 -13.83 -10.45
N THR A 253 -11.26 -14.75 -11.41
CA THR A 253 -11.84 -16.08 -11.23
C THR A 253 -11.12 -16.73 -10.04
N PRO A 254 -11.84 -17.28 -9.04
CA PRO A 254 -11.20 -18.07 -8.00
C PRO A 254 -10.36 -19.15 -8.70
N GLN A 255 -9.05 -19.16 -8.47
CA GLN A 255 -8.26 -20.33 -8.82
C GLN A 255 -8.91 -21.50 -8.08
N ALA A 256 -9.42 -22.49 -8.82
CA ALA A 256 -9.88 -23.72 -8.21
C ALA A 256 -8.72 -24.24 -7.36
N ASP A 257 -8.97 -24.45 -6.07
CA ASP A 257 -8.02 -25.16 -5.22
C ASP A 257 -7.61 -26.43 -5.99
N PRO A 258 -6.31 -26.77 -6.07
CA PRO A 258 -5.91 -28.05 -6.62
C PRO A 258 -6.74 -29.13 -5.92
N PRO A 259 -7.32 -30.10 -6.65
CA PRO A 259 -8.18 -31.11 -6.05
C PRO A 259 -7.43 -31.72 -4.88
N ASP A 260 -8.03 -31.61 -3.69
CA ASP A 260 -7.50 -32.11 -2.45
C ASP A 260 -7.09 -33.57 -2.66
N GLN A 261 -5.79 -33.86 -2.58
CA GLN A 261 -5.28 -35.22 -2.60
C GLN A 261 -5.55 -35.84 -1.22
N ALA A 262 -6.82 -36.04 -0.90
CA ALA A 262 -7.28 -36.69 0.32
C ALA A 262 -8.57 -37.46 0.02
N ASP A 263 -8.40 -38.70 -0.44
CA ASP A 263 -9.04 -39.89 0.14
C ASP A 263 -8.94 -41.06 -0.84
N THR A 264 -7.76 -41.69 -0.86
CA THR A 264 -7.68 -43.12 -1.14
C THR A 264 -7.76 -43.84 0.20
N LEU A 265 -8.96 -43.88 0.79
CA LEU A 265 -9.27 -44.79 1.88
C LEU A 265 -10.12 -45.94 1.33
N ASP A 266 -9.38 -46.96 0.95
CA ASP A 266 -9.66 -48.39 1.09
C ASP A 266 -11.08 -48.78 1.54
N PHE A 267 -11.87 -49.27 0.59
CA PHE A 267 -12.95 -50.22 0.88
C PHE A 267 -12.74 -51.43 -0.02
N SER A 268 -12.01 -52.43 0.49
CA SER A 268 -12.15 -53.81 0.05
C SER A 268 -12.74 -54.64 1.19
N THR A 269 -13.84 -55.30 0.83
CA THR A 269 -14.64 -56.27 1.57
C THR A 269 -13.87 -57.56 1.86
#